data_AF-A0A9Q2FJK4-F1
#
_entry.id   AF-A0A9Q2FJK4-F1
#
_cell.length_a   1.000
_cell.length_b   1.000
_cell.length_c   1.000
_cell.angle_alpha   90.00
_cell.angle_beta   90.00
_cell.angle_gamma   90.00
#
_symmetry.space_group_name_H-M   'P 1'
#
loop_
_entity.id
_entity.type
_entity.pdbx_description
1 polymer ?
#
loop_
_entity_poly.entity_id
_entity_poly.type
_entity_poly.pdbx_seq_one_letter_code
_entity_poly.pdbx_strand_id
1 'polypeptide(L)' 'MGVISIRFTEKEENVIRNFAEFSGKSISELLKDTFFEKLENEYDLKAIEDFEKKEKLGTTEFLNIDDFEKAIGL' A
#
# COMPACT_ATOMS: atom_id res chain seq x y z
N MET A 1 20.06 9.89 -7.43
CA MET A 1 19.66 9.16 -6.21
C MET A 1 19.38 10.21 -5.14
N GLY A 2 18.18 10.23 -4.55
CA GLY A 2 17.84 11.15 -3.46
C GLY A 2 18.28 10.57 -2.11
N VAL A 3 18.70 11.42 -1.19
CA VAL A 3 19.00 11.05 0.19
C VAL A 3 17.95 11.66 1.09
N ILE A 4 17.36 10.84 1.97
CA ILE A 4 16.42 11.28 3.00
C ILE A 4 17.10 11.06 4.34
N SER A 5 17.26 12.14 5.12
CA SER A 5 17.80 12.08 6.47
C SER A 5 16.66 12.14 7.48
N ILE A 6 16.46 11.07 8.24
CA ILE A 6 15.46 10.97 9.30
C ILE A 6 16.20 10.94 10.64
N ARG A 7 15.76 11.77 11.58
CA ARG A 7 16.28 11.76 12.95
C ARG A 7 15.41 10.86 13.81
N PHE A 8 16.03 9.92 14.49
CA PHE A 8 15.40 9.06 15.49
C PHE A 8 15.88 9.42 16.89
N THR A 9 15.06 9.12 17.88
CA THR A 9 15.52 8.94 19.26
C THR A 9 16.27 7.62 19.40
N GLU A 10 17.10 7.47 20.44
CA GLU A 10 17.82 6.22 20.70
C GLU A 10 16.88 5.00 20.81
N LYS A 11 15.69 5.20 21.38
CA LYS A 11 14.69 4.13 21.54
C LYS A 11 14.13 3.70 20.18
N GLU A 12 13.73 4.64 19.34
CA GLU A 12 13.20 4.35 17.99
C GLU A 12 14.25 3.67 17.14
N GLU A 13 15.50 4.16 17.17
CA GLU A 13 16.60 3.58 16.41
C GLU A 13 16.86 2.12 16.80
N ASN A 14 16.89 1.81 18.10
CA ASN A 14 17.07 0.44 18.58
C ASN A 14 15.95 -0.49 18.11
N VAL A 15 14.70 -0.04 18.15
CA VAL A 15 13.55 -0.84 17.69
C VAL A 15 13.64 -1.11 16.18
N ILE A 16 13.89 -0.07 15.39
CA ILE A 16 13.98 -0.17 13.93
C ILE A 16 15.15 -1.06 13.51
N ARG A 17 16.32 -0.93 14.16
CA ARG A 17 17.49 -1.77 13.90
C ARG A 17 17.21 -3.24 14.18
N ASN A 18 16.67 -3.55 15.36
CA ASN A 18 16.35 -4.93 15.73
C ASN A 18 15.34 -5.56 14.76
N PHE A 19 14.36 -4.78 14.30
CA PHE A 19 13.37 -5.27 13.33
C PHE A 19 13.97 -5.45 11.92
N ALA A 20 14.84 -4.55 11.49
CA ALA A 20 15.57 -4.67 10.22
C ALA A 20 16.46 -5.92 10.22
N GLU A 21 17.20 -6.17 11.30
CA GLU A 21 18.02 -7.37 11.48
C GLU A 21 17.17 -8.65 11.49
N PHE A 22 16.06 -8.66 12.23
CA PHE A 22 15.12 -9.78 12.28
C PHE A 22 14.51 -10.09 10.90
N SER A 23 14.19 -9.05 10.12
CA SER A 23 13.61 -9.19 8.78
C SER A 23 14.65 -9.45 7.69
N GLY A 24 15.95 -9.43 8.01
CA GLY A 24 17.03 -9.59 7.04
C GLY A 24 17.12 -8.45 6.02
N LYS A 25 16.58 -7.26 6.34
CA LYS A 25 16.53 -6.09 5.48
C LYS A 25 17.39 -4.97 6.05
N SER A 26 17.89 -4.08 5.20
CA SER A 26 18.45 -2.81 5.67
C SER A 26 17.33 -1.88 6.18
N ILE A 27 17.69 -0.92 7.04
CA ILE A 27 16.74 0.11 7.52
C ILE A 27 16.11 0.86 6.34
N SER A 28 16.89 1.14 5.29
CA SER A 28 16.38 1.85 4.11
C SER A 28 15.40 1.03 3.28
N GLU A 29 15.58 -0.28 3.17
CA GLU A 29 14.61 -1.18 2.51
C GLU A 29 13.33 -1.26 3.33
N LEU A 30 13.47 -1.52 4.64
CA LEU A 30 12.34 -1.58 5.55
C LEU A 30 11.49 -0.29 5.49
N LEU A 31 12.12 0.88 5.58
CA LEU A 31 11.40 2.16 5.52
C LEU A 31 10.71 2.40 4.18
N LYS A 32 11.31 1.94 3.07
CA LYS A 32 10.67 2.04 1.74
C LYS A 32 9.45 1.14 1.66
N ASP A 33 9.59 -0.10 2.10
CA ASP A 33 8.49 -1.08 2.08
C ASP A 33 7.33 -0.56 2.91
N THR A 34 7.58 -0.13 4.15
CA THR A 34 6.54 0.44 5.02
C THR A 34 5.88 1.70 4.41
N PHE A 35 6.67 2.54 3.73
CA PHE A 35 6.11 3.72 3.06
C PHE A 35 5.16 3.33 1.92
N PHE A 36 5.57 2.41 1.05
CA PHE A 36 4.74 1.96 -0.07
C PHE A 36 3.52 1.16 0.40
N GLU A 37 3.66 0.30 1.40
CA GLU A 37 2.52 -0.40 2.03
C GLU A 37 1.49 0.61 2.56
N LYS A 38 1.94 1.68 3.23
CA LYS A 38 1.00 2.71 3.71
C LYS A 38 0.33 3.45 2.56
N LEU A 39 1.10 3.80 1.51
CA LEU A 39 0.57 4.47 0.33
C LEU A 39 -0.48 3.61 -0.39
N GLU A 40 -0.21 2.32 -0.56
CA GLU A 40 -1.14 1.34 -1.15
C GLU A 40 -2.42 1.25 -0.33
N ASN A 41 -2.32 1.11 1.00
CA ASN A 41 -3.49 1.09 1.88
C ASN A 41 -4.34 2.36 1.75
N GLU A 42 -3.72 3.55 1.71
CA GLU A 42 -4.45 4.81 1.53
C GLU A 42 -5.14 4.89 0.16
N TYR A 43 -4.49 4.38 -0.89
CA TYR A 43 -5.05 4.32 -2.23
C TYR A 43 -6.22 3.34 -2.31
N ASP A 44 -6.06 2.13 -1.78
CA ASP A 44 -7.08 1.09 -1.77
C ASP A 44 -8.33 1.52 -0.99
N LEU A 45 -8.14 2.13 0.19
CA LEU A 45 -9.24 2.70 0.97
C LEU A 45 -10.02 3.73 0.16
N LYS A 46 -9.32 4.63 -0.55
CA LYS A 46 -9.96 5.62 -1.41
C LYS A 46 -10.71 4.98 -2.57
N ALA A 47 -10.14 3.96 -3.20
CA ALA A 47 -10.80 3.24 -4.29
C ALA A 47 -12.10 2.58 -3.83
N ILE A 48 -12.09 1.97 -2.64
CA ILE A 48 -13.27 1.37 -2.00
C ILE A 48 -14.32 2.45 -1.70
N GLU A 49 -13.93 3.56 -1.07
CA GLU A 49 -14.86 4.66 -0.80
C GLU A 49 -15.52 5.21 -2.06
N ASP A 50 -14.75 5.38 -3.14
CA ASP A 50 -15.24 5.89 -4.41
C ASP A 50 -16.21 4.90 -5.06
N PHE A 51 -15.95 3.59 -4.94
CA PHE A 51 -16.89 2.56 -5.35
C PHE A 51 -18.19 2.61 -4.53
N GLU A 52 -18.12 2.64 -3.19
CA GLU A 52 -19.30 2.69 -2.33
C GLU A 52 -20.16 3.94 -2.57
N LYS A 53 -19.53 5.09 -2.85
CA LYS A 53 -20.25 6.32 -3.21
C LYS A 53 -21.00 6.16 -4.53
N LYS A 54 -20.38 5.58 -5.57
CA LYS A 54 -21.03 5.30 -6.86
C LYS A 54 -22.16 4.29 -6.72
N GLU A 55 -21.96 3.26 -5.91
CA GLU A 55 -22.97 2.23 -5.66
C GLU A 55 -24.20 2.83 -4.98
N LYS A 56 -24.01 3.66 -3.94
CA LYS A 56 -25.10 4.40 -3.28
C LYS A 56 -25.84 5.36 -4.21
N LEU A 57 -25.15 5.92 -5.21
CA LEU A 57 -25.74 6.78 -6.24
C LEU A 57 -26.39 5.98 -7.38
N GLY A 58 -26.26 4.65 -7.40
CA GLY A 58 -26.76 3.79 -8.48
C GLY A 58 -26.03 3.96 -9.80
N THR A 59 -24.80 4.52 -9.78
CA THR A 59 -24.00 4.79 -10.99
C THR A 59 -22.88 3.77 -11.22
N THR A 60 -22.86 2.69 -10.44
CA THR A 60 -21.92 1.58 -10.61
C THR A 60 -22.37 0.65 -11.72
N GLU A 61 -21.43 0.27 -12.59
CA GLU A 61 -21.61 -0.77 -13.59
C GLU A 61 -20.98 -2.08 -13.11
N PHE A 62 -21.66 -3.19 -13.37
CA PHE A 62 -21.20 -4.53 -13.02
C PHE A 62 -20.97 -5.34 -14.30
N LEU A 63 -19.89 -6.13 -14.29
CA LEU A 63 -19.56 -7.05 -15.36
C LEU A 63 -19.93 -8.46 -14.92
N ASN A 64 -20.54 -9.25 -15.81
CA ASN A 64 -20.72 -10.68 -15.56
C ASN A 64 -19.39 -11.42 -15.78
N ILE A 65 -19.32 -12.69 -15.36
CA ILE A 65 -18.09 -13.48 -15.44
C ILE A 65 -17.64 -13.71 -16.89
N ASP A 66 -18.58 -13.98 -17.80
CA ASP A 66 -18.27 -14.25 -19.22
C ASP A 66 -17.64 -13.03 -19.93
N ASP A 67 -18.10 -11.82 -19.60
CA ASP A 67 -17.58 -10.59 -20.15
C ASP A 67 -16.28 -10.16 -19.46
N PHE A 68 -16.09 -10.52 -18.19
CA PHE A 68 -14.84 -10.34 -17.47
C PHE A 68 -13.72 -11.18 -18.06
N GLU A 69 -13.94 -12.48 -18.27
CA GLU A 69 -12.97 -13.39 -18.87
C GLU A 69 -12.47 -12.86 -20.22
N LYS A 70 -13.40 -12.44 -21.09
CA LYS A 70 -13.06 -11.80 -22.38
C LYS A 70 -12.22 -10.52 -22.21
N ALA A 71 -12.53 -9.69 -21.21
CA ALA A 71 -11.83 -8.43 -20.98
C ALA A 71 -10.37 -8.62 -20.53
N ILE A 72 -10.07 -9.72 -19.82
CA ILE A 72 -8.72 -10.05 -19.34
C ILE A 72 -7.98 -11.07 -20.21
N GLY A 73 -8.60 -11.53 -21.31
CA GLY A 73 -7.99 -12.45 -22.27
C GLY A 73 -7.90 -13.91 -21.79
N LEU A 74 -8.83 -14.32 -20.91
CA LEU A 74 -9.03 -15.72 -20.50
C LEU A 74 -10.11 -16.40 -21.34
#